data_AF-A0A3P1BU55-F1
#
_entry.id   AF-A0A3P1BU55-F1
#
_cell.length_a   1.000
_cell.length_b   1.000
_cell.length_c   1.000
_cell.angle_alpha   90.00
_cell.angle_beta   90.00
_cell.angle_gamma   90.00
#
_symmetry.space_group_name_H-M   'P 1'
#
loop_
_entity.id
_entity.type
_entity.pdbx_description
1 polymer ?
#
loop_
_entity_poly.entity_id
_entity_poly.type
_entity_poly.pdbx_seq_one_letter_code
_entity_poly.pdbx_strand_id
1 'polypeptide(L)'
;MKRYLVLLMLISGPLLAQDYSRQLTLHNEVTSGVISDQKATESIVAIHTVQPGGTALYTAGKSVTFQPGFLAQAGSVVTATIEVVPSALAVDRPGLSARAYPNPFVDQTTVEYTLPMGGRISHKLMDVKGKVLRQSEDAEDQSPGRHQTRIEGANLLPGVYLYQLRTGSLTRTLKLIKK
;
A
#
# COMPACT_ATOMS: atom_id res chain seq x y z
N MET A 1 33.83 19.81 -33.84
CA MET A 1 34.09 19.57 -32.41
C MET A 1 32.94 20.17 -31.60
N LYS A 2 31.95 19.37 -31.19
CA LYS A 2 30.81 19.84 -30.39
C LYS A 2 31.09 19.55 -28.91
N ARG A 3 31.24 20.62 -28.14
CA ARG A 3 31.41 20.60 -26.68
C ARG A 3 30.01 20.45 -26.06
N TYR A 4 29.77 19.38 -25.31
CA TYR A 4 28.56 19.26 -24.50
C TYR A 4 28.83 19.82 -23.10
N LEU A 5 28.02 20.81 -22.75
CA LEU A 5 27.93 21.46 -21.46
C LEU A 5 27.30 20.47 -20.46
N VAL A 6 28.07 19.98 -19.48
CA VAL A 6 27.53 19.20 -18.36
C VAL A 6 26.99 20.19 -17.33
N LEU A 7 25.66 20.31 -17.25
CA LEU A 7 24.99 21.09 -16.22
C LEU A 7 24.93 20.25 -14.94
N LEU A 8 25.86 20.51 -14.02
CA LEU A 8 25.86 19.92 -12.68
C LEU A 8 24.92 20.75 -11.78
N MET A 9 23.66 20.34 -11.65
CA MET A 9 22.76 20.91 -10.65
C MET A 9 22.84 20.08 -9.36
N LEU A 10 23.64 20.56 -8.41
CA LEU A 10 23.55 20.15 -7.00
C LEU A 10 22.37 20.88 -6.37
N ILE A 11 21.19 20.23 -6.34
CA ILE A 11 20.05 20.72 -5.56
C ILE A 11 20.07 20.00 -4.21
N SER A 12 20.72 20.61 -3.22
CA SER A 12 20.48 20.31 -1.81
C SER A 12 19.16 20.99 -1.41
N GLY A 13 18.05 20.30 -1.67
CA GLY A 13 16.73 20.66 -1.19
C GLY A 13 16.30 19.75 -0.03
N PRO A 14 15.38 20.17 0.84
CA PRO A 14 14.84 19.30 1.88
C PRO A 14 14.29 18.01 1.26
N LEU A 15 14.37 16.91 2.01
CA LEU A 15 13.95 15.55 1.65
C LEU A 15 12.43 15.48 1.44
N LEU A 16 11.90 16.13 0.40
CA LEU A 16 10.53 15.98 -0.03
C LEU A 16 10.40 14.54 -0.56
N ALA A 17 9.42 13.80 -0.04
CA ALA A 17 9.13 12.46 -0.51
C ALA A 17 8.91 12.51 -2.03
N GLN A 18 9.87 11.98 -2.78
CA GLN A 18 9.80 11.93 -4.23
C GLN A 18 8.76 10.86 -4.61
N ASP A 19 7.94 11.14 -5.61
CA ASP A 19 6.95 10.17 -6.08
C ASP A 19 7.62 9.06 -6.89
N TYR A 20 8.14 8.07 -6.17
CA TYR A 20 8.67 6.85 -6.75
C TYR A 20 7.53 5.96 -7.24
N SER A 21 7.72 5.35 -8.41
CA SER A 21 6.77 4.40 -8.97
C SER A 21 6.62 3.17 -8.07
N ARG A 22 5.43 2.57 -8.04
CA ARG A 22 5.17 1.35 -7.28
C ARG A 22 5.94 0.15 -7.83
N GLN A 23 5.97 0.04 -9.15
CA GLN A 23 6.66 -1.01 -9.87
C GLN A 23 7.45 -0.38 -11.02
N LEU A 24 8.65 -0.89 -11.27
CA LEU A 24 9.53 -0.42 -12.33
C LEU A 24 10.07 -1.62 -13.11
N THR A 25 10.04 -1.53 -14.45
CA THR A 25 10.71 -2.49 -15.33
C THR A 25 11.82 -1.77 -16.09
N LEU A 26 13.04 -2.26 -15.97
CA LEU A 26 14.24 -1.65 -16.53
C LEU A 26 14.72 -2.46 -17.73
N HIS A 27 14.79 -1.78 -18.87
CA HIS A 27 15.25 -2.34 -20.14
C HIS A 27 16.54 -1.70 -20.66
N ASN A 28 16.90 -0.53 -20.13
CA ASN A 28 18.02 0.27 -20.64
C ASN A 28 19.34 -0.22 -20.07
N GLU A 29 20.34 -0.34 -20.93
CA GLU A 29 21.69 -0.70 -20.50
C GLU A 29 22.30 0.37 -19.58
N VAL A 30 23.16 -0.09 -18.66
CA VAL A 30 24.02 0.77 -17.86
C VAL A 30 25.41 0.74 -18.45
N THR A 31 25.84 1.87 -19.01
CA THR A 31 27.12 1.98 -19.71
C THR A 31 28.29 2.20 -18.74
N SER A 32 29.50 2.01 -19.24
CA SER A 32 30.73 2.28 -18.48
C SER A 32 30.76 3.71 -17.91
N GLY A 33 31.16 3.84 -16.65
CA GLY A 33 31.26 5.13 -15.94
C GLY A 33 29.92 5.73 -15.50
N VAL A 34 28.80 5.07 -15.77
CA VAL A 34 27.47 5.54 -15.39
C VAL A 34 27.00 4.85 -14.11
N ILE A 35 26.45 5.64 -13.20
CA ILE A 35 25.70 5.16 -12.04
C ILE A 35 24.21 5.28 -12.36
N SER A 36 23.51 4.16 -12.39
CA SER A 36 22.05 4.11 -12.51
C SER A 36 21.46 3.78 -11.14
N ASP A 37 20.92 4.80 -10.46
CA ASP A 37 20.19 4.65 -9.19
C ASP A 37 18.69 4.62 -9.47
N GLN A 38 18.04 3.49 -9.19
CA GLN A 38 16.62 3.26 -9.43
C GLN A 38 15.92 2.83 -8.14
N LYS A 39 14.77 3.45 -7.87
CA LYS A 39 13.99 3.21 -6.67
C LYS A 39 12.52 2.93 -6.99
N ALA A 40 11.93 1.96 -6.31
CA ALA A 40 10.50 1.65 -6.41
C ALA A 40 9.90 1.31 -5.04
N THR A 41 8.64 1.66 -4.81
CA THR A 41 8.01 1.43 -3.49
C THR A 41 7.69 -0.03 -3.23
N GLU A 42 7.57 -0.86 -4.28
CA GLU A 42 7.38 -2.30 -4.13
C GLU A 42 8.41 -3.12 -4.89
N SER A 43 8.41 -3.04 -6.22
CA SER A 43 9.19 -4.00 -7.02
C SER A 43 9.95 -3.39 -8.19
N ILE A 44 11.18 -3.86 -8.40
CA ILE A 44 11.96 -3.60 -9.61
C ILE A 44 12.14 -4.92 -10.36
N VAL A 45 11.98 -4.88 -11.68
CA VAL A 45 12.33 -5.96 -12.60
C VAL A 45 13.41 -5.46 -13.54
N ALA A 46 14.56 -6.13 -13.60
CA ALA A 46 15.68 -5.76 -14.45
C ALA A 46 15.93 -6.83 -15.52
N ILE A 47 16.02 -6.37 -16.78
CA ILE A 47 16.18 -7.21 -17.99
C ILE A 47 17.19 -6.56 -18.95
N HIS A 48 18.30 -6.08 -18.41
CA HIS A 48 19.27 -5.29 -19.17
C HIS A 48 20.71 -5.64 -18.81
N THR A 49 21.64 -5.11 -19.60
CA THR A 49 23.07 -5.30 -19.39
C THR A 49 23.65 -4.18 -18.54
N VAL A 50 24.59 -4.52 -17.65
CA VAL A 50 25.49 -3.58 -16.96
C VAL A 50 26.91 -3.82 -17.50
N GLN A 51 27.44 -2.83 -18.21
CA GLN A 51 28.75 -2.89 -18.85
C GLN A 51 29.90 -2.72 -17.83
N PRO A 52 31.15 -3.10 -18.17
CA PRO A 52 32.30 -2.93 -17.29
C PRO A 52 32.50 -1.48 -16.88
N GLY A 53 32.69 -1.24 -15.58
CA GLY A 53 32.77 0.09 -14.99
C GLY A 53 31.42 0.80 -14.82
N GLY A 54 30.31 0.17 -15.19
CA GLY A 54 28.96 0.64 -14.89
C GLY A 54 28.51 0.19 -13.49
N THR A 55 27.69 1.02 -12.85
CA THR A 55 27.15 0.75 -11.50
C THR A 55 25.64 0.84 -11.52
N ALA A 56 24.96 -0.24 -11.15
CA ALA A 56 23.51 -0.29 -11.00
C ALA A 56 23.13 -0.42 -9.52
N LEU A 57 22.39 0.56 -9.01
CA LEU A 57 21.89 0.60 -7.64
C LEU A 57 20.36 0.50 -7.69
N TYR A 58 19.81 -0.57 -7.11
CA TYR A 58 18.38 -0.83 -7.08
C TYR A 58 17.89 -0.85 -5.63
N THR A 59 16.96 0.04 -5.27
CA THR A 59 16.28 0.00 -3.98
C THR A 59 14.79 -0.26 -4.17
N ALA A 60 14.27 -1.34 -3.59
CA ALA A 60 12.84 -1.67 -3.69
C ALA A 60 12.25 -2.05 -2.33
N GLY A 61 10.98 -1.70 -2.09
CA GLY A 61 10.32 -1.99 -0.81
C GLY A 61 10.01 -3.47 -0.54
N LYS A 62 9.91 -4.30 -1.59
CA LYS A 62 9.53 -5.72 -1.48
C LYS A 62 10.44 -6.64 -2.25
N SER A 63 10.75 -6.33 -3.51
CA SER A 63 11.56 -7.23 -4.35
C SER A 63 12.34 -6.53 -5.46
N VAL A 64 13.51 -7.09 -5.78
CA VAL A 64 14.25 -6.80 -7.02
C VAL A 64 14.39 -8.14 -7.75
N THR A 65 13.92 -8.22 -8.99
CA THR A 65 13.91 -9.44 -9.80
C THR A 65 14.80 -9.27 -11.02
N PHE A 66 15.78 -10.16 -11.17
CA PHE A 66 16.58 -10.27 -12.38
C PHE A 66 15.98 -11.35 -13.28
N GLN A 67 15.50 -10.97 -14.45
CA GLN A 67 14.92 -11.90 -15.41
C GLN A 67 15.94 -12.35 -16.45
N PRO A 68 15.68 -13.46 -17.18
CA PRO A 68 16.49 -13.83 -18.34
C PRO A 68 16.66 -12.64 -19.29
N GLY A 69 17.91 -12.34 -19.65
CA GLY A 69 18.29 -11.12 -20.39
C GLY A 69 18.99 -10.08 -19.52
N PHE A 70 19.00 -10.23 -18.19
CA PHE A 70 19.89 -9.46 -17.33
C PHE A 70 21.32 -10.01 -17.37
N LEU A 71 22.31 -9.14 -17.61
CA LEU A 71 23.72 -9.50 -17.66
C LEU A 71 24.57 -8.47 -16.91
N ALA A 72 25.29 -8.91 -15.88
CA ALA A 72 26.33 -8.12 -15.22
C ALA A 72 27.70 -8.54 -15.78
N GLN A 73 28.35 -7.68 -16.55
CA GLN A 73 29.65 -7.99 -17.15
C GLN A 73 30.78 -7.85 -16.11
N ALA A 74 31.89 -8.55 -16.31
CA ALA A 74 33.04 -8.47 -15.41
C ALA A 74 33.51 -7.01 -15.24
N GLY A 75 33.69 -6.57 -14.00
CA GLY A 75 34.05 -5.19 -13.67
C GLY A 75 32.87 -4.22 -13.57
N SER A 76 31.62 -4.69 -13.69
CA SER A 76 30.44 -3.93 -13.29
C SER A 76 30.14 -4.08 -11.80
N VAL A 77 29.33 -3.16 -11.25
CA VAL A 77 28.80 -3.25 -9.89
C VAL A 77 27.28 -3.28 -9.97
N VAL A 78 26.66 -4.24 -9.28
CA VAL A 78 25.21 -4.34 -9.14
C VAL A 78 24.88 -4.51 -7.67
N THR A 79 24.11 -3.59 -7.12
CA THR A 79 23.62 -3.64 -5.75
C THR A 79 22.11 -3.62 -5.76
N ALA A 80 21.50 -4.62 -5.10
CA ALA A 80 20.07 -4.67 -4.87
C ALA A 80 19.81 -4.61 -3.37
N THR A 81 19.06 -3.60 -2.95
CA THR A 81 18.72 -3.34 -1.55
C THR A 81 17.22 -3.42 -1.38
N ILE A 82 16.77 -4.18 -0.38
CA ILE A 82 15.38 -4.15 0.06
C ILE A 82 15.27 -3.23 1.25
N GLU A 83 14.69 -2.06 1.03
CA GLU A 83 14.50 -1.03 2.05
C GLU A 83 13.21 -0.28 1.78
N VAL A 84 12.60 0.26 2.83
CA VAL A 84 11.40 1.11 2.70
C VAL A 84 11.76 2.33 1.87
N VAL A 85 11.20 2.42 0.66
CA VAL A 85 11.29 3.61 -0.19
C VAL A 85 10.08 4.50 0.12
N PRO A 86 10.28 5.67 0.77
CA PRO A 86 9.18 6.59 1.08
C PRO A 86 8.60 7.14 -0.22
N SER A 87 7.29 7.05 -0.40
CA SER A 87 6.59 7.74 -1.50
C SER A 87 5.58 8.69 -0.92
N ALA A 88 5.40 9.87 -1.55
CA ALA A 88 4.38 10.82 -1.11
C ALA A 88 2.96 10.24 -1.30
N LEU A 89 2.78 9.32 -2.25
CA LEU A 89 1.56 8.51 -2.39
C LEU A 89 1.47 7.34 -1.39
N ALA A 90 2.60 6.92 -0.80
CA ALA A 90 2.70 5.88 0.22
C ALA A 90 2.92 6.46 1.63
N VAL A 91 2.53 7.72 1.88
CA VAL A 91 2.05 8.05 3.22
C VAL A 91 0.95 7.02 3.47
N ASP A 92 1.19 6.12 4.42
CA ASP A 92 0.17 5.29 5.04
C ASP A 92 -0.95 6.24 5.46
N ARG A 93 -1.89 6.51 4.54
CA ARG A 93 -3.10 7.25 4.86
C ARG A 93 -3.69 6.41 5.97
N PRO A 94 -3.81 6.90 7.21
CA PRO A 94 -4.16 6.06 8.35
C PRO A 94 -5.34 5.19 7.92
N GLY A 95 -5.10 3.90 7.65
CA GLY A 95 -6.11 3.10 6.95
C GLY A 95 -7.38 3.10 7.78
N LEU A 96 -8.56 2.99 7.15
CA LEU A 96 -9.78 2.70 7.89
C LEU A 96 -9.54 1.46 8.76
N SER A 97 -9.30 1.69 10.05
CA SER A 97 -9.03 0.65 11.04
C SER A 97 -10.33 0.36 11.76
N ALA A 98 -10.59 -0.92 12.04
CA ALA A 98 -11.79 -1.32 12.73
C ALA A 98 -11.55 -2.60 13.52
N ARG A 99 -12.25 -2.73 14.65
CA ARG A 99 -12.26 -3.90 15.51
C ARG A 99 -13.63 -4.09 16.13
N ALA A 100 -13.98 -5.33 16.48
CA ALA A 100 -15.21 -5.65 17.17
C ALA A 100 -14.88 -6.23 18.55
N TYR A 101 -15.53 -5.74 19.60
CA TYR A 101 -15.40 -6.29 20.94
C TYR A 101 -16.73 -6.18 21.71
N PRO A 102 -17.09 -7.23 22.49
CA PRO A 102 -16.46 -8.56 22.49
C PRO A 102 -16.71 -9.32 21.17
N ASN A 103 -15.78 -10.18 20.77
CA ASN A 103 -15.96 -11.07 19.62
C ASN A 103 -15.18 -12.38 19.88
N PRO A 104 -15.84 -13.51 20.19
CA PRO A 104 -17.28 -13.76 20.05
C PRO A 104 -18.18 -12.99 21.04
N PHE A 105 -19.45 -12.77 20.68
CA PHE A 105 -20.44 -12.05 21.49
C PHE A 105 -21.72 -12.86 21.72
N VAL A 106 -22.44 -12.54 22.81
CA VAL A 106 -23.73 -13.16 23.17
C VAL A 106 -24.87 -12.24 22.78
N ASP A 107 -25.04 -11.10 23.46
CA ASP A 107 -26.18 -10.20 23.20
C ASP A 107 -25.84 -9.08 22.22
N GLN A 108 -24.62 -8.55 22.32
CA GLN A 108 -24.18 -7.39 21.54
C GLN A 108 -22.65 -7.37 21.37
N THR A 109 -22.19 -6.71 20.30
CA THR A 109 -20.80 -6.32 20.10
C THR A 109 -20.71 -4.86 19.70
N THR A 110 -19.63 -4.19 20.12
CA THR A 110 -19.30 -2.84 19.65
C THR A 110 -18.26 -2.95 18.54
N VAL A 111 -18.56 -2.35 17.39
CA VAL A 111 -17.58 -2.12 16.32
C VAL A 111 -17.00 -0.74 16.51
N GLU A 112 -15.71 -0.68 16.79
CA GLU A 112 -14.96 0.56 16.90
C GLU A 112 -14.11 0.73 15.66
N TYR A 113 -14.12 1.93 15.06
CA TYR A 113 -13.33 2.23 13.87
C TYR A 113 -12.77 3.65 13.91
N THR A 114 -11.65 3.86 13.21
CA THR A 114 -11.01 5.17 13.09
C THR A 114 -11.02 5.61 11.64
N LEU A 115 -11.60 6.78 11.39
CA LEU A 115 -11.63 7.44 10.09
C LEU A 115 -10.39 8.33 9.94
N PRO A 116 -9.53 8.11 8.91
CA PRO A 116 -8.43 9.02 8.63
C PRO A 116 -8.90 10.42 8.21
N MET A 117 -10.02 10.47 7.51
CA MET A 117 -10.62 11.65 6.91
C MET A 117 -12.13 11.53 7.07
N GLY A 118 -12.81 12.67 7.20
CA GLY A 118 -14.26 12.68 7.27
C GLY A 118 -14.88 12.33 5.92
N GLY A 119 -16.11 11.85 5.95
CA GLY A 119 -16.89 11.54 4.75
C GLY A 119 -18.02 10.57 5.02
N ARG A 120 -18.71 10.20 3.94
CA ARG A 120 -19.87 9.30 3.98
C ARG A 120 -19.49 7.86 4.31
N ILE A 121 -20.01 7.36 5.43
CA ILE A 121 -19.83 6.00 5.92
C ILE A 121 -21.08 5.19 5.64
N SER A 122 -20.90 3.98 5.13
CA SER A 122 -21.97 2.98 5.05
C SER A 122 -21.60 1.72 5.80
N HIS A 123 -22.60 1.14 6.45
CA HIS A 123 -22.47 -0.04 7.29
C HIS A 123 -23.31 -1.17 6.70
N LYS A 124 -22.76 -2.38 6.61
CA LYS A 124 -23.47 -3.54 6.09
C LYS A 124 -23.15 -4.79 6.91
N LEU A 125 -24.17 -5.46 7.42
CA LEU A 125 -24.08 -6.75 8.10
C LEU A 125 -24.62 -7.84 7.19
N MET A 126 -23.85 -8.89 6.98
CA MET A 126 -24.16 -10.00 6.09
C MET A 126 -23.92 -11.34 6.77
N ASP A 127 -24.63 -12.39 6.33
CA ASP A 127 -24.26 -13.77 6.64
C ASP A 127 -23.06 -14.23 5.78
N VAL A 128 -22.55 -15.44 6.04
CA VAL A 128 -21.44 -16.03 5.27
C VAL A 128 -21.76 -16.32 3.80
N LYS A 129 -23.04 -16.34 3.42
CA LYS A 129 -23.50 -16.50 2.04
C LYS A 129 -23.64 -15.16 1.32
N GLY A 130 -23.34 -14.05 1.99
CA GLY A 130 -23.44 -12.69 1.46
C GLY A 130 -24.85 -12.10 1.50
N LYS A 131 -25.82 -12.77 2.15
CA LYS A 131 -27.16 -12.21 2.34
C LYS A 131 -27.07 -11.01 3.27
N VAL A 132 -27.52 -9.85 2.81
CA VAL A 132 -27.59 -8.63 3.63
C VAL A 132 -28.68 -8.80 4.69
N LEU A 133 -28.29 -8.68 5.95
CA LEU A 133 -29.18 -8.78 7.11
C LEU A 133 -29.56 -7.40 7.64
N ARG A 134 -28.61 -6.46 7.61
CA ARG A 134 -28.81 -5.04 7.95
C ARG A 134 -27.92 -4.19 7.08
N GLN A 135 -28.40 -3.04 6.65
CA GLN A 135 -27.64 -2.04 5.92
C GLN A 135 -28.12 -0.65 6.35
N SER A 136 -27.21 0.32 6.47
CA SER A 136 -27.58 1.72 6.64
C SER A 136 -28.36 2.20 5.42
N GLU A 137 -29.55 2.77 5.63
CA GLU A 137 -30.43 3.24 4.55
C GLU A 137 -29.76 4.35 3.74
N ASP A 138 -29.12 5.30 4.43
CA ASP A 138 -28.27 6.33 3.85
C ASP A 138 -26.85 6.25 4.41
N ALA A 139 -25.88 6.71 3.63
CA ALA A 139 -24.51 6.85 4.10
C ALA A 139 -24.39 8.14 4.93
N GLU A 140 -23.87 8.03 6.15
CA GLU A 140 -23.79 9.15 7.10
C GLU A 140 -22.45 9.87 6.98
N ASP A 141 -22.49 11.21 6.95
CA ASP A 141 -21.28 12.03 7.01
C ASP A 141 -20.71 12.03 8.43
N GLN A 142 -19.50 11.49 8.60
CA GLN A 142 -18.79 11.46 9.89
C GLN A 142 -17.48 12.23 9.81
N SER A 143 -17.10 12.89 10.90
CA SER A 143 -15.82 13.59 11.03
C SER A 143 -14.63 12.62 11.11
N PRO A 144 -13.40 13.05 10.80
CA PRO A 144 -12.21 12.25 11.09
C PRO A 144 -12.13 11.89 12.58
N GLY A 145 -11.59 10.72 12.90
CA GLY A 145 -11.40 10.28 14.29
C GLY A 145 -12.07 8.95 14.61
N ARG A 146 -12.21 8.67 15.90
CA ARG A 146 -12.67 7.39 16.43
C ARG A 146 -14.19 7.39 16.59
N HIS A 147 -14.83 6.33 16.11
CA HIS A 147 -16.28 6.13 16.11
C HIS A 147 -16.63 4.74 16.60
N GLN A 148 -17.87 4.58 17.05
CA GLN A 148 -18.38 3.32 17.56
C GLN A 148 -19.80 3.06 17.05
N THR A 149 -20.05 1.83 16.63
CA THR A 149 -21.38 1.36 16.23
C THR A 149 -21.69 0.08 16.99
N ARG A 150 -22.86 0.03 17.62
CA ARG A 150 -23.33 -1.14 18.38
C ARG A 150 -24.12 -2.08 17.47
N ILE A 151 -23.86 -3.38 17.58
CA ILE A 151 -24.55 -4.43 16.84
C ILE A 151 -25.31 -5.31 17.83
N GLU A 152 -26.64 -5.25 17.76
CA GLU A 152 -27.53 -6.12 18.54
C GLU A 152 -27.62 -7.51 17.91
N GLY A 153 -27.39 -8.54 18.73
CA GLY A 153 -27.43 -9.96 18.39
C GLY A 153 -28.78 -10.64 18.60
N ALA A 154 -29.77 -9.97 19.18
CA ALA A 154 -31.08 -10.57 19.53
C ALA A 154 -31.80 -11.25 18.35
N ASN A 155 -31.60 -10.74 17.12
CA ASN A 155 -32.21 -11.27 15.90
C ASN A 155 -31.22 -12.06 15.04
N LEU A 156 -30.07 -12.46 15.59
CA LEU A 156 -29.04 -13.22 14.90
C LEU A 156 -28.93 -14.62 15.51
N LEU A 157 -29.00 -15.65 14.67
CA LEU A 157 -28.72 -17.01 15.09
C LEU A 157 -27.22 -17.17 15.45
N PRO A 158 -26.85 -18.12 16.32
CA PRO A 158 -25.45 -18.48 16.53
C PRO A 158 -24.74 -18.79 15.21
N GLY A 159 -23.55 -18.22 15.01
CA GLY A 159 -22.83 -18.37 13.75
C GLY A 159 -21.86 -17.24 13.44
N VAL A 160 -21.36 -17.26 12.20
CA VAL A 160 -20.40 -16.27 11.68
C VAL A 160 -21.11 -15.27 10.80
N TYR A 161 -20.74 -14.00 10.96
CA TYR A 161 -21.27 -12.87 10.19
C TYR A 161 -20.12 -12.00 9.69
N LEU A 162 -20.38 -11.25 8.62
CA LEU A 162 -19.46 -10.28 8.06
C LEU A 162 -20.03 -8.88 8.23
N TYR A 163 -19.28 -8.00 8.87
CA TYR A 163 -19.61 -6.59 9.01
C TYR A 163 -18.66 -5.74 8.17
N GLN A 164 -19.22 -4.99 7.23
CA GLN A 164 -18.47 -4.17 6.28
C GLN A 164 -18.71 -2.68 6.57
N LEU A 165 -17.60 -1.95 6.69
CA LEU A 165 -17.53 -0.50 6.73
C LEU A 165 -16.97 0.00 5.40
N ARG A 166 -17.61 0.98 4.79
CA ARG A 166 -17.13 1.59 3.55
C ARG A 166 -17.17 3.12 3.64
N THR A 167 -16.09 3.76 3.21
CA THR A 167 -15.93 5.21 3.10
C THR A 167 -15.08 5.57 1.90
N GLY A 168 -15.62 6.37 0.97
CA GLY A 168 -14.94 6.67 -0.30
C GLY A 168 -14.44 5.39 -1.01
N SER A 169 -13.11 5.29 -1.18
CA SER A 169 -12.43 4.12 -1.76
C SER A 169 -11.98 3.07 -0.74
N LEU A 170 -12.13 3.34 0.56
CA LEU A 170 -11.72 2.44 1.64
C LEU A 170 -12.87 1.51 2.02
N THR A 171 -12.55 0.23 2.18
CA THR A 171 -13.49 -0.79 2.67
C THR A 171 -12.79 -1.65 3.72
N ARG A 172 -13.43 -1.84 4.87
CA ARG A 172 -12.96 -2.70 5.96
C ARG A 172 -14.03 -3.72 6.31
N THR A 173 -13.66 -4.99 6.37
CA THR A 173 -14.58 -6.08 6.72
C THR A 173 -14.13 -6.77 8.00
N LEU A 174 -15.04 -6.96 8.93
CA LEU A 174 -14.85 -7.65 10.21
C LEU A 174 -15.63 -8.96 10.21
N LYS A 175 -15.00 -10.02 10.71
CA LYS A 175 -15.68 -11.27 11.03
C LYS A 175 -16.25 -11.18 12.44
N LEU A 176 -17.56 -11.33 12.59
CA LEU A 176 -18.25 -11.38 13.87
C LEU A 176 -18.70 -12.82 14.17
N ILE A 177 -18.56 -13.24 15.43
CA ILE A 177 -18.94 -14.58 15.88
C ILE A 177 -20.01 -14.42 16.96
N LYS A 178 -21.26 -14.75 16.62
CA LYS A 178 -22.38 -14.80 17.55
C LYS A 178 -22.40 -16.17 18.21
N LYS A 179 -22.37 -16.21 19.54
CA LYS A 179 -22.57 -17.43 20.33
C LYS A 179 -24.03 -17.82 20.43
#